data_AF-A0A1C4XC58-F1
#
_entry.id   AF-A0A1C4XC58-F1
#
_cell.length_a   1.000
_cell.length_b   1.000
_cell.length_c   1.000
_cell.angle_alpha   90.00
_cell.angle_beta   90.00
_cell.angle_gamma   90.00
#
_symmetry.space_group_name_H-M   'P 1'
#
loop_
_entity.id
_entity.type
_entity.pdbx_description
1 polymer ?
#
loop_
_entity_poly.entity_id
_entity_poly.type
_entity_poly.pdbx_seq_one_letter_code
_entity_poly.pdbx_strand_id
1 'polypeptide(L)'
;MPPGEQLLTRPGRRSARHDARSSAHEVDPTLPPAAGATSSHPTDPSRKEADHACRHLAHTGPTHAEKYGLTAAEARAAEENLAGVAREEGLDYLVDFRDHGNTFDLHRLLHLSAARGLHDELLTLFYQGNLAAERSIYDSEHQVEIAVHAGLDEAEIHAVLADRRAYADEVRRDEDEAAQLGITSVPFFVIDRRYGVSGAQSVEAFAEVLRRAWAERQPEMTVLGADDQAGCDAHGCGVPGGGGTGEPRTSGN
;
A
#
# COMPACT_ATOMS: atom_id res chain seq x y z
N MET A 1 22.02 34.80 10.26
CA MET A 1 23.14 35.21 9.38
C MET A 1 24.12 34.05 9.30
N PRO A 2 24.10 33.23 8.24
CA PRO A 2 25.08 32.16 8.03
C PRO A 2 26.21 32.61 7.07
N PRO A 3 27.40 31.98 7.12
CA PRO A 3 28.28 31.79 5.96
C PRO A 3 28.01 30.38 5.37
N GLY A 4 28.10 30.04 4.09
CA GLY A 4 28.65 30.71 2.91
C GLY A 4 29.58 29.73 2.19
N GLU A 5 29.09 28.92 1.23
CA GLU A 5 29.89 28.21 0.21
C GLU A 5 28.96 27.66 -0.89
N GLN A 6 28.82 28.39 -2.01
CA GLN A 6 29.49 28.17 -3.31
C GLN A 6 29.15 26.84 -3.99
N LEU A 7 28.14 26.85 -4.88
CA LEU A 7 27.96 25.83 -5.90
C LEU A 7 28.31 26.39 -7.28
N LEU A 8 29.33 25.79 -7.88
CA LEU A 8 29.83 26.07 -9.22
C LEU A 8 28.77 25.81 -10.30
N THR A 9 28.67 26.77 -11.21
CA THR A 9 27.98 26.70 -12.49
C THR A 9 28.77 25.88 -13.51
N ARG A 10 28.09 25.01 -14.28
CA ARG A 10 28.50 24.63 -15.65
C ARG A 10 27.30 24.62 -16.60
N PRO A 11 27.50 24.92 -17.90
CA PRO A 11 26.43 25.33 -18.80
C PRO A 11 25.98 24.22 -19.76
N GLY A 12 24.70 24.31 -20.15
CA GLY A 12 24.24 24.17 -21.54
C GLY A 12 24.02 22.76 -22.11
N ARG A 13 22.74 22.41 -22.33
CA ARG A 13 22.30 21.77 -23.58
C ARG A 13 20.98 22.39 -24.04
N ARG A 14 21.04 23.12 -25.15
CA ARG A 14 19.88 23.52 -25.95
C ARG A 14 19.38 22.29 -26.70
N SER A 15 18.08 22.02 -26.64
CA SER A 15 17.43 21.18 -27.65
C SER A 15 16.33 22.01 -28.31
N ALA A 16 16.47 22.17 -29.62
CA ALA A 16 15.55 22.86 -30.49
C ALA A 16 14.22 22.07 -30.54
N ARG A 17 13.09 22.76 -30.37
CA ARG A 17 11.79 22.26 -30.81
C ARG A 17 11.43 22.93 -32.12
N HIS A 18 11.21 22.07 -33.10
CA HIS A 18 10.71 22.38 -34.43
C HIS A 18 9.32 23.00 -34.36
N ASP A 19 9.13 24.07 -35.13
CA ASP A 19 7.83 24.56 -35.55
C ASP A 19 7.14 23.50 -36.43
N ALA A 20 5.91 23.15 -36.09
CA ALA A 20 4.98 22.49 -37.00
C ALA A 20 3.62 23.20 -36.89
N ARG A 21 3.42 24.17 -37.79
CA ARG A 21 2.10 24.64 -38.19
C ARG A 21 1.32 23.46 -38.75
N SER A 22 0.16 23.14 -38.19
CA SER A 22 -0.83 22.30 -38.86
C SER A 22 -2.07 23.13 -39.13
N SER A 23 -2.31 23.31 -40.43
CA SER A 23 -3.37 24.08 -41.04
C SER A 23 -4.73 23.42 -40.79
N ALA A 24 -5.71 24.21 -40.39
CA ALA A 24 -7.11 23.83 -40.38
C ALA A 24 -7.56 23.42 -41.80
N HIS A 25 -8.21 22.26 -41.91
CA HIS A 25 -8.92 21.84 -43.12
C HIS A 25 -10.40 22.15 -42.92
N GLU A 26 -10.90 23.00 -43.81
CA GLU A 26 -12.27 23.49 -43.92
C GLU A 26 -13.19 22.36 -44.38
N VAL A 27 -14.37 22.26 -43.77
CA VAL A 27 -15.39 21.24 -44.07
C VAL A 27 -16.28 21.77 -45.20
N ASP A 28 -16.26 21.11 -46.35
CA ASP A 28 -17.18 21.36 -47.48
C ASP A 28 -18.48 20.54 -47.30
N PRO A 29 -19.66 21.18 -47.18
CA PRO A 29 -20.92 20.49 -46.96
C PRO A 29 -21.74 20.38 -48.26
N THR A 30 -21.44 19.43 -49.15
CA THR A 30 -22.42 18.97 -50.16
C THR A 30 -22.10 17.60 -50.76
N LEU A 31 -22.76 16.51 -50.31
CA LEU A 31 -23.35 15.41 -51.12
C LEU A 31 -23.99 14.30 -50.22
N PRO A 32 -24.99 13.52 -50.71
CA PRO A 32 -26.09 12.91 -49.93
C PRO A 32 -25.83 11.46 -49.41
N PRO A 33 -26.73 10.90 -48.56
CA PRO A 33 -26.52 9.59 -47.93
C PRO A 33 -26.87 8.43 -48.86
N ALA A 34 -26.05 7.39 -48.85
CA ALA A 34 -26.35 6.11 -49.49
C ALA A 34 -26.53 5.01 -48.44
N ALA A 35 -27.52 4.17 -48.71
CA ALA A 35 -28.13 3.18 -47.84
C ALA A 35 -27.25 1.94 -47.53
N GLY A 36 -27.52 1.34 -46.37
CA GLY A 36 -27.64 -0.10 -46.14
C GLY A 36 -26.49 -1.01 -46.59
N ALA A 37 -25.68 -1.44 -45.62
CA ALA A 37 -24.91 -2.68 -45.73
C ALA A 37 -24.90 -3.40 -44.37
N THR A 38 -25.71 -4.44 -44.26
CA THR A 38 -25.50 -5.53 -43.30
C THR A 38 -24.24 -6.28 -43.73
N SER A 39 -23.18 -6.26 -42.93
CA SER A 39 -22.09 -7.22 -43.08
C SER A 39 -21.69 -7.80 -41.73
N SER A 40 -22.06 -9.07 -41.58
CA SER A 40 -21.51 -10.04 -40.65
C SER A 40 -19.98 -9.88 -40.59
N HIS A 41 -19.46 -9.39 -39.48
CA HIS A 41 -18.02 -9.35 -39.27
C HIS A 41 -17.47 -10.79 -39.13
N PRO A 42 -16.42 -11.16 -39.89
CA PRO A 42 -15.69 -12.39 -39.61
C PRO A 42 -15.05 -12.25 -38.22
N THR A 43 -15.32 -13.21 -37.33
CA THR A 43 -14.69 -13.25 -36.01
C THR A 43 -13.19 -13.45 -36.21
N ASP A 44 -12.41 -12.43 -35.86
CA ASP A 44 -10.95 -12.46 -35.79
C ASP A 44 -10.51 -13.63 -34.89
N PRO A 45 -9.74 -14.61 -35.40
CA PRO A 45 -9.28 -15.76 -34.62
C PRO A 45 -8.39 -15.33 -33.43
N SER A 46 -7.70 -14.19 -33.52
CA SER A 46 -6.87 -13.67 -32.41
C SER A 46 -7.71 -13.27 -31.18
N ARG A 47 -8.96 -12.83 -31.42
CA ARG A 47 -9.91 -12.52 -30.33
C ARG A 47 -10.42 -13.78 -29.64
N LYS A 48 -10.58 -14.89 -30.38
CA LYS A 48 -10.97 -16.19 -29.80
C LYS A 48 -9.84 -16.84 -28.99
N GLU A 49 -8.60 -16.62 -29.38
CA GLU A 49 -7.41 -17.07 -28.62
C GLU A 49 -7.25 -16.26 -27.33
N ALA A 50 -7.44 -14.93 -27.37
CA ALA A 50 -7.48 -14.10 -26.16
C ALA A 50 -8.64 -14.50 -25.21
N ASP A 51 -9.85 -14.74 -25.76
CA ASP A 51 -10.99 -15.25 -24.99
C ASP A 51 -10.75 -16.67 -24.43
N HIS A 52 -9.88 -17.46 -25.05
CA HIS A 52 -9.51 -18.81 -24.57
C HIS A 52 -8.42 -18.75 -23.49
N ALA A 53 -7.47 -17.82 -23.58
CA ALA A 53 -6.45 -17.59 -22.57
C ALA A 53 -7.06 -17.17 -21.22
N CYS A 54 -8.11 -16.34 -21.25
CA CYS A 54 -8.85 -15.95 -20.03
C CYS A 54 -9.63 -17.10 -19.38
N ARG A 55 -9.93 -18.19 -20.09
CA ARG A 55 -10.78 -19.30 -19.55
C ARG A 55 -10.06 -20.24 -18.58
N HIS A 56 -8.75 -20.11 -18.41
CA HIS A 56 -7.95 -21.05 -17.61
C HIS A 56 -7.44 -20.51 -16.27
N LEU A 57 -7.70 -19.24 -15.94
CA LEU A 57 -7.45 -18.73 -14.58
C LEU A 57 -8.66 -19.10 -13.72
N ALA A 58 -8.45 -20.00 -12.75
CA ALA A 58 -9.49 -20.43 -11.83
C ALA A 58 -9.86 -19.27 -10.89
N HIS A 59 -10.89 -18.49 -11.25
CA HIS A 59 -11.41 -17.42 -10.41
C HIS A 59 -12.17 -18.00 -9.21
N THR A 60 -11.81 -17.60 -7.99
CA THR A 60 -12.46 -18.06 -6.74
C THR A 60 -13.51 -17.08 -6.19
N GLY A 61 -13.83 -16.00 -6.92
CA GLY A 61 -14.85 -15.01 -6.54
C GLY A 61 -15.47 -14.30 -7.76
N PRO A 62 -16.52 -13.49 -7.56
CA PRO A 62 -17.14 -12.73 -8.65
C PRO A 62 -16.15 -11.73 -9.23
N THR A 63 -16.16 -11.60 -10.55
CA THR A 63 -15.34 -10.62 -11.28
C THR A 63 -15.70 -9.18 -10.86
N HIS A 64 -14.81 -8.22 -11.14
CA HIS A 64 -15.10 -6.79 -10.91
C HIS A 64 -16.47 -6.41 -11.50
N ALA A 65 -16.75 -6.83 -12.74
CA ALA A 65 -18.02 -6.59 -13.40
C ALA A 65 -19.23 -7.15 -12.62
N GLU A 66 -19.15 -8.41 -12.17
CA GLU A 66 -20.24 -9.05 -11.42
C GLU A 66 -20.43 -8.44 -10.03
N LYS A 67 -19.34 -8.12 -9.34
CA LYS A 67 -19.36 -7.55 -7.98
C LYS A 67 -20.03 -6.17 -7.95
N TYR A 68 -19.83 -5.38 -9.00
CA TYR A 68 -20.32 -4.00 -9.08
C TYR A 68 -21.46 -3.80 -10.08
N GLY A 69 -21.95 -4.88 -10.71
CA GLY A 69 -23.04 -4.82 -11.70
C GLY A 69 -22.68 -4.04 -12.97
N LEU A 70 -21.40 -4.02 -13.35
CA LEU A 70 -20.89 -3.30 -14.51
C LEU A 70 -20.98 -4.17 -15.77
N THR A 71 -21.15 -3.53 -16.92
CA THR A 71 -20.89 -4.17 -18.21
C THR A 71 -19.39 -4.43 -18.37
N ALA A 72 -19.02 -5.38 -19.25
CA ALA A 72 -17.61 -5.65 -19.54
C ALA A 72 -16.85 -4.42 -20.06
N ALA A 73 -17.52 -3.54 -20.80
CA ALA A 73 -16.92 -2.29 -21.29
C ALA A 73 -16.67 -1.29 -20.16
N GLU A 74 -17.61 -1.15 -19.22
CA GLU A 74 -17.44 -0.27 -18.05
C GLU A 74 -16.36 -0.79 -17.11
N ALA A 75 -16.31 -2.10 -16.85
CA ALA A 75 -15.24 -2.71 -16.06
C ALA A 75 -13.87 -2.48 -16.71
N ARG A 76 -13.75 -2.69 -18.03
CA ARG A 76 -12.51 -2.41 -18.75
C ARG A 76 -12.10 -0.94 -18.64
N ALA A 77 -13.03 -0.01 -18.85
CA ALA A 77 -12.73 1.43 -18.73
C ALA A 77 -12.30 1.80 -17.30
N ALA A 78 -12.87 1.18 -16.27
CA ALA A 78 -12.45 1.38 -14.89
C ALA A 78 -11.01 0.89 -14.64
N GLU A 79 -10.66 -0.29 -15.15
CA GLU A 79 -9.29 -0.83 -15.08
C GLU A 79 -8.28 0.02 -15.87
N GLU A 80 -8.65 0.50 -17.07
CA GLU A 80 -7.80 1.41 -17.86
C GLU A 80 -7.56 2.75 -17.15
N ASN A 81 -8.58 3.30 -16.49
CA ASN A 81 -8.41 4.50 -15.66
C ASN A 81 -7.47 4.25 -14.49
N LEU A 82 -7.60 3.12 -13.79
CA LEU A 82 -6.72 2.78 -12.67
C LEU A 82 -5.27 2.54 -13.12
N ALA A 83 -5.07 1.90 -14.28
CA ALA A 83 -3.75 1.78 -14.90
C ALA A 83 -3.16 3.15 -15.30
N GLY A 84 -4.01 4.10 -15.68
CA GLY A 84 -3.64 5.50 -15.89
C GLY A 84 -3.02 6.12 -14.64
N VAL A 85 -3.74 6.05 -13.52
CA VAL A 85 -3.29 6.56 -12.21
C VAL A 85 -2.01 5.86 -11.74
N ALA A 86 -1.95 4.53 -11.84
CA ALA A 86 -0.75 3.76 -11.45
C ALA A 86 0.50 4.25 -12.20
N ARG A 87 0.38 4.51 -13.50
CA ARG A 87 1.50 4.99 -14.33
C ARG A 87 1.97 6.39 -13.95
N GLU A 88 1.06 7.26 -13.51
CA GLU A 88 1.42 8.60 -13.01
C GLU A 88 2.31 8.51 -11.76
N GLU A 89 2.11 7.47 -10.95
CA GLU A 89 2.92 7.14 -9.77
C GLU A 89 4.14 6.25 -10.10
N GLY A 90 4.39 5.95 -11.39
CA GLY A 90 5.50 5.10 -11.82
C GLY A 90 5.33 3.62 -11.50
N LEU A 91 4.09 3.17 -11.30
CA LEU A 91 3.74 1.78 -11.01
C LEU A 91 3.23 1.07 -12.26
N ASP A 92 3.70 -0.16 -12.46
CA ASP A 92 3.18 -1.05 -13.51
C ASP A 92 1.81 -1.59 -13.10
N TYR A 93 0.91 -1.71 -14.09
CA TYR A 93 -0.44 -2.23 -13.90
C TYR A 93 -0.94 -2.91 -15.17
N LEU A 94 -1.28 -4.19 -15.08
CA LEU A 94 -1.89 -4.95 -16.15
C LEU A 94 -3.41 -4.76 -16.12
N VAL A 95 -3.99 -4.34 -17.25
CA VAL A 95 -5.45 -4.21 -17.43
C VAL A 95 -6.06 -5.56 -17.79
N ASP A 96 -5.33 -6.37 -18.56
CA ASP A 96 -5.72 -7.71 -18.98
C ASP A 96 -5.00 -8.77 -18.12
N PHE A 97 -5.46 -10.02 -18.15
CA PHE A 97 -4.85 -11.18 -17.45
C PHE A 97 -4.84 -11.14 -15.92
N ARG A 98 -5.55 -10.21 -15.30
CA ARG A 98 -5.69 -10.15 -13.85
C ARG A 98 -6.79 -11.07 -13.35
N ASP A 99 -6.41 -11.95 -12.43
CA ASP A 99 -7.35 -12.76 -11.66
C ASP A 99 -7.62 -12.15 -10.28
N HIS A 100 -8.46 -12.85 -9.52
CA HIS A 100 -8.89 -12.46 -8.19
C HIS A 100 -9.21 -13.72 -7.40
N GLY A 101 -8.84 -13.70 -6.13
CA GLY A 101 -8.95 -14.85 -5.25
C GLY A 101 -8.76 -14.50 -3.79
N ASN A 102 -8.61 -15.54 -2.98
CA ASN A 102 -8.46 -15.41 -1.54
C ASN A 102 -7.03 -14.97 -1.19
N THR A 103 -6.88 -13.87 -0.44
CA THR A 103 -5.57 -13.32 -0.03
C THR A 103 -5.14 -13.75 1.38
N PHE A 104 -5.90 -14.62 2.05
CA PHE A 104 -5.65 -14.98 3.46
C PHE A 104 -4.23 -15.53 3.67
N ASP A 105 -3.77 -16.42 2.80
CA ASP A 105 -2.41 -16.96 2.90
C ASP A 105 -1.33 -15.91 2.63
N LEU A 106 -1.58 -14.95 1.73
CA LEU A 106 -0.69 -13.80 1.53
C LEU A 106 -0.59 -12.97 2.81
N HIS A 107 -1.71 -12.71 3.50
CA HIS A 107 -1.71 -11.99 4.77
C HIS A 107 -1.00 -12.77 5.89
N ARG A 108 -1.13 -14.11 5.94
CA ARG A 108 -0.37 -14.94 6.88
C ARG A 108 1.14 -14.84 6.63
N LEU A 109 1.56 -14.88 5.36
CA LEU A 109 2.97 -14.68 4.99
C LEU A 109 3.47 -13.25 5.29
N LEU A 110 2.60 -12.23 5.20
CA LEU A 110 2.94 -10.86 5.60
C LEU A 110 3.18 -10.69 7.10
N HIS A 111 2.52 -11.48 7.95
CA HIS A 111 2.83 -11.52 9.38
C HIS A 111 4.14 -12.26 9.67
N LEU A 112 4.41 -13.36 8.94
CA LEU A 112 5.72 -14.01 8.99
C LEU A 112 6.83 -13.02 8.62
N SER A 113 6.69 -12.29 7.51
CA SER A 113 7.68 -11.31 7.06
C SER A 113 7.83 -10.14 8.01
N ALA A 114 6.75 -9.66 8.64
CA ALA A 114 6.83 -8.66 9.70
C ALA A 114 7.68 -9.13 10.88
N ALA A 115 7.54 -10.39 11.30
CA ALA A 115 8.36 -10.99 12.36
C ALA A 115 9.84 -11.18 11.96
N ARG A 116 10.20 -10.94 10.70
CA ARG A 116 11.57 -10.98 10.16
C ARG A 116 12.07 -9.60 9.70
N GLY A 117 11.27 -8.54 9.84
CA GLY A 117 11.63 -7.19 9.37
C GLY A 117 11.55 -7.02 7.85
N LEU A 118 10.81 -7.89 7.16
CA LEU A 118 10.68 -7.95 5.69
C LEU A 118 9.26 -7.62 5.21
N HIS A 119 8.45 -6.95 6.03
CA HIS A 119 7.04 -6.69 5.71
C HIS A 119 6.87 -5.87 4.42
N ASP A 120 7.51 -4.71 4.36
CA ASP A 120 7.37 -3.78 3.23
C ASP A 120 7.90 -4.38 1.93
N GLU A 121 8.99 -5.15 2.00
CA GLU A 121 9.57 -5.85 0.85
C GLU A 121 8.60 -6.88 0.28
N LEU A 122 8.08 -7.78 1.14
CA LEU A 122 7.14 -8.81 0.71
C LEU A 122 5.82 -8.21 0.22
N LEU A 123 5.31 -7.17 0.90
CA LEU A 123 4.09 -6.48 0.50
C LEU A 123 4.25 -5.86 -0.90
N THR A 124 5.39 -5.22 -1.16
CA THR A 124 5.69 -4.63 -2.47
C THR A 124 5.72 -5.70 -3.56
N LEU A 125 6.39 -6.83 -3.31
CA LEU A 125 6.47 -7.93 -4.27
C LEU A 125 5.12 -8.62 -4.51
N PHE A 126 4.28 -8.77 -3.47
CA PHE A 126 2.91 -9.26 -3.64
C PHE A 126 2.04 -8.29 -4.44
N TYR A 127 2.18 -6.98 -4.26
CA TYR A 127 1.51 -6.01 -5.13
C TYR A 127 1.97 -6.13 -6.59
N GLN A 128 3.28 -6.26 -6.83
CA GLN A 128 3.81 -6.48 -8.18
C GLN A 128 3.29 -7.78 -8.80
N GLY A 129 3.33 -8.89 -8.05
CA GLY A 129 2.80 -10.18 -8.50
C GLY A 129 1.30 -10.16 -8.82
N ASN A 130 0.51 -9.36 -8.09
CA ASN A 130 -0.95 -9.28 -8.28
C ASN A 130 -1.39 -8.25 -9.34
N LEU A 131 -0.65 -7.14 -9.48
CA LEU A 131 -1.05 -5.99 -10.30
C LEU A 131 -0.25 -5.88 -11.60
N ALA A 132 0.99 -6.38 -11.63
CA ALA A 132 1.95 -6.14 -12.71
C ALA A 132 2.48 -7.42 -13.39
N ALA A 133 2.07 -8.61 -12.93
CA ALA A 133 2.51 -9.89 -13.50
C ALA A 133 1.33 -10.70 -14.07
N GLU A 134 1.58 -11.43 -15.16
CA GLU A 134 0.58 -12.33 -15.77
C GLU A 134 0.40 -13.62 -14.98
N ARG A 135 1.42 -14.05 -14.22
CA ARG A 135 1.35 -15.25 -13.38
C ARG A 135 0.55 -14.92 -12.12
N SER A 136 -0.51 -15.69 -11.89
CA SER A 136 -1.39 -15.58 -10.72
C SER A 136 -0.63 -15.57 -9.40
N ILE A 137 -0.96 -14.63 -8.52
CA ILE A 137 -0.47 -14.60 -7.13
C ILE A 137 -1.18 -15.63 -6.24
N TYR A 138 -2.24 -16.26 -6.74
CA TYR A 138 -3.02 -17.28 -6.00
C TYR A 138 -2.48 -18.70 -6.20
N ASP A 139 -1.43 -18.87 -6.99
CA ASP A 139 -0.64 -20.08 -7.10
C ASP A 139 0.33 -20.21 -5.91
N SER A 140 0.24 -21.31 -5.15
CA SER A 140 1.06 -21.48 -3.94
C SER A 140 2.55 -21.55 -4.23
N GLU A 141 2.95 -22.13 -5.37
CA GLU A 141 4.37 -22.19 -5.74
C GLU A 141 4.90 -20.77 -6.04
N HIS A 142 4.12 -19.96 -6.76
CA HIS A 142 4.46 -18.55 -7.00
C HIS A 142 4.56 -17.72 -5.71
N GLN A 143 3.68 -17.96 -4.73
CA GLN A 143 3.74 -17.32 -3.42
C GLN A 143 5.04 -17.64 -2.69
N VAL A 144 5.49 -18.90 -2.74
CA VAL A 144 6.77 -19.33 -2.17
C VAL A 144 7.93 -18.65 -2.88
N GLU A 145 7.95 -18.65 -4.22
CA GLU A 145 9.00 -18.01 -5.01
C GLU A 145 9.14 -16.51 -4.68
N ILE A 146 8.02 -15.78 -4.60
CA ILE A 146 8.02 -14.36 -4.23
C ILE A 146 8.51 -14.16 -2.80
N ALA A 147 8.04 -14.97 -1.86
CA ALA A 147 8.42 -14.87 -0.45
C ALA A 147 9.92 -15.16 -0.24
N VAL A 148 10.46 -16.15 -0.94
CA VAL A 148 11.91 -16.43 -0.95
C VAL A 148 12.68 -15.27 -1.58
N HIS A 149 12.17 -14.68 -2.66
CA HIS A 149 12.80 -13.51 -3.29
C HIS A 149 12.85 -12.29 -2.34
N ALA A 150 11.84 -12.12 -1.50
CA ALA A 150 11.82 -11.11 -0.43
C ALA A 150 12.84 -11.36 0.69
N GLY A 151 13.48 -12.53 0.71
CA GLY A 151 14.51 -12.92 1.69
C GLY A 151 13.99 -13.77 2.85
N LEU A 152 12.77 -14.32 2.77
CA LEU A 152 12.28 -15.29 3.75
C LEU A 152 12.90 -16.67 3.57
N ASP A 153 13.02 -17.40 4.68
CA ASP A 153 13.45 -18.79 4.66
C ASP A 153 12.34 -19.69 4.08
N GLU A 154 12.71 -20.51 3.10
CA GLU A 154 11.80 -21.39 2.37
C GLU A 154 11.10 -22.40 3.30
N ALA A 155 11.80 -22.93 4.32
CA ALA A 155 11.21 -23.87 5.26
C ALA A 155 10.19 -23.19 6.18
N GLU A 156 10.43 -21.95 6.59
CA GLU A 156 9.45 -21.15 7.35
C GLU A 156 8.19 -20.87 6.53
N ILE A 157 8.34 -20.52 5.25
CA ILE A 157 7.21 -20.31 4.34
C ILE A 157 6.36 -21.58 4.23
N HIS A 158 6.99 -22.72 3.95
CA HIS A 158 6.28 -23.99 3.84
C HIS A 158 5.61 -24.40 5.15
N ALA A 159 6.22 -24.11 6.31
CA ALA A 159 5.61 -24.36 7.60
C ALA A 159 4.31 -23.56 7.78
N VAL A 160 4.30 -22.28 7.40
CA VAL A 160 3.09 -21.43 7.45
C VAL A 160 2.02 -21.91 6.47
N LEU A 161 2.40 -22.25 5.24
CA LEU A 161 1.44 -22.73 4.24
C LEU A 161 0.86 -24.11 4.60
N ALA A 162 1.63 -24.98 5.26
CA ALA A 162 1.18 -26.29 5.72
C ALA A 162 0.27 -26.23 6.96
N ASP A 163 0.52 -25.29 7.88
CA ASP A 163 -0.32 -25.09 9.06
C ASP A 163 -1.29 -23.91 8.85
N ARG A 164 -2.56 -24.23 8.61
CA ARG A 164 -3.63 -23.22 8.44
C ARG A 164 -3.83 -22.30 9.66
N ARG A 165 -3.33 -22.67 10.84
CA ARG A 165 -3.42 -21.83 12.05
C ARG A 165 -2.24 -20.88 12.19
N ALA A 166 -1.10 -21.16 11.55
CA ALA A 166 0.06 -20.30 11.62
C ALA A 166 -0.29 -18.91 11.08
N TYR A 167 -0.13 -17.89 11.93
CA TYR A 167 -0.47 -16.48 11.67
C TYR A 167 -1.96 -16.18 11.43
N ALA A 168 -2.86 -17.14 11.62
CA ALA A 168 -4.28 -16.94 11.35
C ALA A 168 -4.93 -15.96 12.36
N ASP A 169 -4.56 -16.06 13.64
CA ASP A 169 -5.09 -15.22 14.71
C ASP A 169 -4.63 -13.76 14.54
N GLU A 170 -3.42 -13.56 14.03
CA GLU A 170 -2.88 -12.25 13.70
C GLU A 170 -3.67 -11.58 12.58
N VAL A 171 -3.97 -12.31 11.49
CA VAL A 171 -4.80 -11.78 10.40
C VAL A 171 -6.19 -11.41 10.90
N ARG A 172 -6.83 -12.28 11.71
CA ARG A 172 -8.16 -12.00 12.26
C ARG A 172 -8.15 -10.81 13.22
N ARG A 173 -7.09 -10.64 14.00
CA ARG A 173 -6.95 -9.49 14.90
C ARG A 173 -6.85 -8.18 14.11
N ASP A 174 -6.11 -8.15 13.00
CA ASP A 174 -6.02 -6.96 12.15
C ASP A 174 -7.38 -6.62 11.50
N GLU A 175 -8.13 -7.64 11.03
CA GLU A 175 -9.50 -7.49 10.52
C GLU A 175 -10.47 -6.98 11.61
N ASP A 176 -10.38 -7.52 12.82
CA ASP A 176 -11.21 -7.14 13.96
C ASP A 176 -10.91 -5.71 14.43
N GLU A 177 -9.63 -5.30 14.48
CA GLU A 177 -9.24 -3.92 14.80
C GLU A 177 -9.81 -2.97 13.73
N ALA A 178 -9.70 -3.32 12.45
CA ALA A 178 -10.27 -2.52 11.37
C ALA A 178 -11.80 -2.37 11.52
N ALA A 179 -12.50 -3.47 11.81
CA ALA A 179 -13.94 -3.45 12.02
C ALA A 179 -14.36 -2.61 13.24
N GLN A 180 -13.61 -2.69 14.35
CA GLN A 180 -13.85 -1.89 15.56
C GLN A 180 -13.65 -0.39 15.31
N LEU A 181 -12.74 -0.03 14.41
CA LEU A 181 -12.53 1.35 13.96
C LEU A 181 -13.56 1.80 12.92
N GLY A 182 -14.50 0.92 12.52
CA GLY A 182 -15.53 1.22 11.51
C GLY A 182 -15.01 1.24 10.08
N ILE A 183 -13.84 0.63 9.82
CA ILE A 183 -13.22 0.58 8.50
C ILE A 183 -13.93 -0.49 7.66
N THR A 184 -14.44 -0.08 6.50
CA THR A 184 -15.20 -0.96 5.58
C THR A 184 -14.58 -1.06 4.19
N SER A 185 -13.49 -0.34 3.93
CA SER A 185 -12.77 -0.34 2.65
C SER A 185 -11.29 -0.05 2.86
N VAL A 186 -10.47 -0.52 1.93
CA VAL A 186 -9.02 -0.31 1.89
C VAL A 186 -8.62 0.39 0.58
N PRO A 187 -7.50 1.13 0.55
CA PRO A 187 -6.60 1.41 1.66
C PRO A 187 -7.22 2.36 2.70
N PHE A 188 -6.84 2.21 3.96
CA PHE A 188 -7.23 3.08 5.06
C PHE A 188 -6.03 3.36 5.95
N PHE A 189 -5.85 4.61 6.35
CA PHE A 189 -4.73 5.03 7.18
C PHE A 189 -5.26 5.58 8.50
N VAL A 190 -4.77 5.02 9.60
CA VAL A 190 -5.03 5.51 10.96
C VAL A 190 -3.78 6.26 11.43
N ILE A 191 -3.91 7.57 11.67
CA ILE A 191 -2.79 8.42 12.09
C ILE A 191 -3.01 8.77 13.57
N ASP A 192 -2.04 8.37 14.39
CA ASP A 192 -1.99 8.62 15.85
C ASP A 192 -3.26 8.16 16.59
N ARG A 193 -3.92 7.09 16.10
CA ARG A 193 -5.22 6.58 16.59
C ARG A 193 -6.31 7.66 16.72
N ARG A 194 -6.19 8.75 15.96
CA ARG A 194 -7.07 9.93 16.06
C ARG A 194 -7.66 10.35 14.72
N TYR A 195 -6.89 10.25 13.65
CA TYR A 195 -7.36 10.62 12.31
C TYR A 195 -7.46 9.37 11.44
N GLY A 196 -8.57 9.26 10.72
CA GLY A 196 -8.76 8.27 9.66
C GLY A 196 -8.67 8.93 8.29
N VAL A 197 -7.92 8.34 7.36
CA VAL A 197 -7.88 8.73 5.96
C VAL A 197 -8.30 7.53 5.12
N SER A 198 -9.45 7.64 4.45
CA SER A 198 -10.02 6.57 3.63
C SER A 198 -9.63 6.74 2.16
N GLY A 199 -9.16 5.66 1.54
CA GLY A 199 -8.78 5.61 0.13
C GLY A 199 -7.41 6.19 -0.18
N ALA A 200 -7.00 6.05 -1.45
CA ALA A 200 -5.76 6.61 -1.97
C ALA A 200 -5.94 8.13 -2.21
N GLN A 201 -5.75 8.92 -1.16
CA GLN A 201 -5.84 10.38 -1.20
C GLN A 201 -4.56 11.01 -1.77
N SER A 202 -4.63 12.30 -2.13
CA SER A 202 -3.46 13.01 -2.67
C SER A 202 -2.36 13.20 -1.62
N VAL A 203 -1.13 13.43 -2.08
CA VAL A 203 0.02 13.72 -1.22
C VAL A 203 -0.24 14.94 -0.32
N GLU A 204 -0.94 15.95 -0.82
CA GLU A 204 -1.30 17.15 -0.06
C GLU A 204 -2.27 16.84 1.08
N ALA A 205 -3.25 15.97 0.84
CA ALA A 205 -4.19 15.53 1.86
C ALA A 205 -3.48 14.78 2.99
N PHE A 206 -2.58 13.85 2.64
CA PHE A 206 -1.73 13.18 3.64
C PHE A 206 -0.84 14.15 4.39
N ALA A 207 -0.14 15.05 3.69
CA ALA A 207 0.73 16.04 4.31
C ALA A 207 -0.02 16.95 5.29
N GLU A 208 -1.25 17.34 4.97
CA GLU A 208 -2.09 18.13 5.85
C GLU A 208 -2.49 17.37 7.12
N VAL A 209 -2.97 16.13 6.99
CA VAL A 209 -3.37 15.33 8.16
C VAL A 209 -2.16 15.02 9.04
N LEU A 210 -1.00 14.71 8.46
CA LEU A 210 0.24 14.49 9.21
C LEU A 210 0.67 15.76 9.98
N ARG A 211 0.61 16.94 9.35
CA ARG A 211 0.90 18.21 10.04
C ARG A 211 -0.04 18.46 11.21
N ARG A 212 -1.33 18.20 11.04
CA ARG A 212 -2.34 18.35 12.11
C ARG A 212 -2.08 17.37 13.25
N ALA A 213 -1.89 16.10 12.92
CA ALA A 213 -1.59 15.07 13.92
C ALA A 213 -0.32 15.41 14.71
N TRP A 214 0.71 15.90 14.03
CA TRP A 214 1.94 16.33 14.69
C TRP A 214 1.74 17.54 15.61
N ALA A 215 0.98 18.54 15.17
CA ALA A 215 0.71 19.76 15.96
C ALA A 215 -0.23 19.51 17.15
N GLU A 216 -1.18 18.59 17.01
CA GLU A 216 -2.19 18.26 18.02
C GLU A 216 -1.77 17.08 18.92
N ARG A 217 -0.54 16.57 18.75
CA ARG A 217 0.08 15.57 19.62
C ARG A 217 0.03 16.06 21.06
N GLN A 218 -0.71 15.36 21.89
CA GLN A 218 -0.69 15.60 23.33
C GLN A 218 0.71 15.23 23.85
N PRO A 219 1.32 16.04 24.73
CA PRO A 219 2.49 15.58 25.48
C PRO A 219 2.10 14.30 26.24
N GLU A 220 3.03 13.35 26.34
CA GLU A 220 2.80 12.16 27.17
C GLU A 220 2.35 12.61 28.55
N MET A 221 1.24 12.05 29.02
CA MET A 221 0.71 12.36 30.33
C MET A 221 1.69 11.85 31.38
N THR A 222 2.48 12.75 31.95
CA THR A 222 3.31 12.42 33.10
C THR A 222 2.40 12.25 34.31
N VAL A 223 2.16 11.00 34.71
CA VAL A 223 1.48 10.70 35.97
C VAL A 223 2.45 10.98 37.11
N LEU A 224 2.30 12.13 37.75
CA LEU A 224 3.02 12.45 38.99
C LEU A 224 2.35 11.69 40.14
N GLY A 225 3.11 10.83 40.83
CA GLY A 225 2.64 10.14 42.04
C GLY A 225 2.06 8.74 41.83
N ALA A 226 2.40 8.04 40.74
CA ALA A 226 2.24 6.59 40.67
C ALA A 226 3.31 5.90 41.54
N ASP A 227 3.03 5.93 42.84
CA ASP A 227 3.68 5.29 43.99
C ASP A 227 5.07 5.82 44.44
N ASP A 228 5.20 5.89 45.76
CA ASP A 228 6.35 6.33 46.58
C ASP A 228 7.64 5.52 46.33
N GLN A 229 8.21 5.59 45.13
CA GLN A 229 9.55 5.12 44.85
C GLN A 229 10.36 6.23 44.20
N ALA A 230 11.40 6.64 44.93
CA ALA A 230 12.66 7.16 44.41
C ALA A 230 12.69 7.36 42.90
N GLY A 231 12.17 8.49 42.42
CA GLY A 231 12.31 8.85 41.01
C GLY A 231 13.80 8.98 40.70
N CYS A 232 14.25 8.24 39.70
CA CYS A 232 15.58 8.37 39.13
C CYS A 232 15.49 9.34 37.95
N ASP A 233 16.14 10.48 38.07
CA ASP A 233 16.39 11.35 36.92
C ASP A 233 17.85 11.18 36.43
N ALA A 234 18.25 11.98 35.45
CA ALA A 234 19.62 12.01 34.93
C ALA A 234 20.67 12.37 36.00
N HIS A 235 20.24 12.77 37.20
CA HIS A 235 21.06 13.18 38.33
C HIS A 235 20.98 12.19 39.51
N GLY A 236 20.23 11.08 39.36
CA GLY A 236 20.20 9.96 40.30
C GLY A 236 18.83 9.72 40.93
N CYS A 237 18.75 8.66 41.75
CA CYS A 237 17.53 8.20 42.39
C CYS A 237 17.43 8.70 43.83
N GLY A 238 16.31 9.34 44.19
CA GLY A 238 16.07 9.81 45.55
C GLY A 238 15.66 8.71 46.54
N VAL A 239 16.56 8.22 47.38
CA VAL A 239 16.24 7.16 48.36
C VAL A 239 15.27 7.71 49.43
N PRO A 240 14.07 7.13 49.64
CA PRO A 240 13.15 7.60 50.67
C PRO A 240 13.76 7.41 52.06
N GLY A 241 13.65 8.46 52.88
CA GLY A 241 14.44 8.67 54.09
C GLY A 241 14.37 7.53 55.11
N GLY A 242 15.49 6.82 55.28
CA GLY A 242 15.76 6.06 56.49
C GLY A 242 15.94 7.03 57.66
N GLY A 243 14.90 7.17 58.48
CA GLY A 243 14.95 7.88 59.75
C GLY A 243 15.94 7.22 60.71
N GLY A 244 17.20 7.65 60.66
CA GLY A 244 18.21 7.38 61.68
C GLY A 244 18.52 8.68 62.41
N THR A 245 17.92 8.87 63.58
CA THR A 245 18.30 9.93 64.52
C THR A 245 19.71 9.66 65.04
N GLY A 246 20.72 10.17 64.33
CA GLY A 246 22.09 10.28 64.82
C GLY A 246 22.19 11.43 65.81
N GLU A 247 22.13 11.09 67.09
CA GLU A 247 22.35 12.00 68.22
C GLU A 247 23.77 12.61 68.18
N PRO A 248 23.94 13.91 68.48
CA PRO A 248 25.25 14.55 68.45
C PRO A 248 26.06 14.14 69.69
N ARG A 249 27.17 13.43 69.50
CA ARG A 249 28.16 13.26 70.57
C ARG A 249 28.85 14.59 70.83
N THR A 250 28.50 15.21 71.94
CA THR A 250 29.26 16.31 72.53
C THR A 250 30.60 15.80 73.07
N SER A 251 31.65 16.56 72.79
CA SER A 251 32.98 16.42 73.36
C SER A 251 32.99 16.82 74.84
N GLY A 252 33.72 16.11 75.69
CA GLY A 252 33.85 16.43 77.11
C GLY A 252 34.95 15.64 77.83
N ASN A 253 36.11 16.29 77.91
CA ASN A 253 37.24 16.18 78.87
C ASN A 253 38.00 14.85 79.03
#